data_AF-A0A954V1A5-F1
#
_entry.id   AF-A0A954V1A5-F1
#
_cell.length_a   1.000
_cell.length_b   1.000
_cell.length_c   1.000
_cell.angle_alpha   90.00
_cell.angle_beta   90.00
_cell.angle_gamma   90.00
#
_symmetry.space_group_name_H-M   'P 1'
#
loop_
_entity.id
_entity.type
_entity.pdbx_description
1 polymer ?
#
loop_
_entity_poly.entity_id
_entity_poly.type
_entity_poly.pdbx_seq_one_letter_code
_entity_poly.pdbx_strand_id
1 'polypeptide(L)'
;LRRQAKKAERYRQVKGELRDLELHAASLEILRLAVVERVQLGERQQLETRLGDGLRGLETDEIQLESDRLRLIEEEQRLLHEQQASSQLDARLSVLERDLAHWREQREEAKVRAQIAAQQAEEAKERIASADVERRDIDANVREMQDLSQQDQQQLDRAQEAVVQEQQAMLEIDKALDIRRRDALEFVQQRAQQRTLLSNLERQKMDVQRRLEHAEAEQGALAEESQQSQQKQAQVQVNCQTLENDLRDWSERMAAMRQQLAQVKLDANASEAEVMALRQETSDRRSRLESLEEIARRFEGYSDGVRSLMGVEVGDDGDETLEQKSCGMPVVSGIRGLVTDIVNVEPRYERAIESALGEKLQFLVVEGHRTGMEAI
;
A
#
# COMPACT_ATOMS: atom_id res chain seq x y z
N LEU A 1 50.55 264.94 14.64
CA LEU A 1 50.31 263.67 13.91
C LEU A 1 51.24 262.53 14.38
N ARG A 2 51.37 262.31 15.70
CA ARG A 2 52.20 261.24 16.32
C ARG A 2 51.37 260.19 17.09
N ARG A 3 50.03 260.28 17.07
CA ARG A 3 49.13 259.47 17.91
C ARG A 3 48.39 258.34 17.19
N GLN A 4 48.39 258.28 15.85
CA GLN A 4 47.66 257.24 15.09
C GLN A 4 48.52 256.03 14.67
N ALA A 5 49.85 256.18 14.53
CA ALA A 5 50.72 255.07 14.13
C ALA A 5 51.00 254.05 15.25
N LYS A 6 51.18 254.50 16.50
CA LYS A 6 51.49 253.60 17.65
C LYS A 6 50.36 252.65 18.06
N LYS A 7 49.11 252.88 17.63
CA LYS A 7 47.97 252.01 17.96
C LYS A 7 47.86 250.82 16.98
N ALA A 8 48.36 250.97 15.76
CA ALA A 8 48.35 249.92 14.74
C ALA A 8 49.42 248.84 14.97
N GLU A 9 50.59 249.21 15.50
CA GLU A 9 51.65 248.23 15.82
C GLU A 9 51.25 247.27 16.94
N ARG A 10 50.61 247.78 18.01
CA ARG A 10 50.13 246.93 19.12
C ARG A 10 49.05 245.93 18.68
N TYR A 11 48.20 246.28 17.72
CA TYR A 11 47.17 245.36 17.22
C TYR A 11 47.78 244.25 16.35
N ARG A 12 48.94 244.50 15.73
CA ARG A 12 49.62 243.52 14.87
C ARG A 12 50.38 242.46 15.67
N GLN A 13 50.97 242.83 16.81
CA GLN A 13 51.63 241.88 17.72
C GLN A 13 50.63 240.93 18.39
N VAL A 14 49.55 241.46 18.97
CA VAL A 14 48.54 240.64 19.66
C VAL A 14 47.84 239.66 18.72
N LYS A 15 47.64 240.04 17.44
CA LYS A 15 47.04 239.15 16.44
C LYS A 15 48.00 238.05 15.96
N GLY A 16 49.31 238.25 16.09
CA GLY A 16 50.32 237.22 15.83
C GLY A 16 50.32 236.16 16.93
N GLU A 17 50.34 236.59 18.19
CA GLU A 17 50.31 235.70 19.36
C GLU A 17 49.05 234.83 19.41
N LEU A 18 47.90 235.38 19.02
CA LEU A 18 46.65 234.61 18.95
C LEU A 18 46.71 233.48 17.90
N ARG A 19 47.40 233.71 16.78
CA ARG A 19 47.52 232.75 15.68
C ARG A 19 48.47 231.60 16.02
N ASP A 20 49.53 231.89 16.76
CA ASP A 20 50.47 230.88 17.23
C ASP A 20 49.84 229.99 18.31
N LEU A 21 49.00 230.55 19.19
CA LEU A 21 48.22 229.78 20.16
C LEU A 21 47.18 228.87 19.49
N GLU A 22 46.48 229.34 18.44
CA GLU A 22 45.56 228.51 17.65
C GLU A 22 46.29 227.35 16.95
N LEU A 23 47.48 227.60 16.39
CA LEU A 23 48.30 226.55 15.77
C LEU A 23 48.80 225.51 16.78
N HIS A 24 49.13 225.92 18.01
CA HIS A 24 49.53 225.00 19.07
C HIS A 24 48.36 224.15 19.59
N ALA A 25 47.15 224.73 19.67
CA ALA A 25 45.95 223.99 20.03
C ALA A 25 45.60 222.93 18.96
N ALA A 26 45.68 223.29 17.68
CA ALA A 26 45.42 222.37 16.58
C ALA A 26 46.43 221.20 16.50
N SER A 27 47.72 221.46 16.78
CA SER A 27 48.73 220.40 16.79
C SER A 27 48.52 219.42 17.96
N LEU A 28 48.07 219.90 19.12
CA LEU A 28 47.69 219.05 20.26
C LEU A 28 46.43 218.20 19.96
N GLU A 29 45.43 218.74 19.27
CA GLU A 29 44.27 217.96 18.84
C GLU A 29 44.64 216.87 17.82
N ILE A 30 45.51 217.18 16.85
CA ILE A 30 46.01 216.18 15.89
C ILE A 30 46.77 215.06 16.61
N LEU A 31 47.63 215.39 17.58
CA LEU A 31 48.34 214.37 18.37
C LEU A 31 47.38 213.52 19.22
N ARG A 32 46.35 214.14 19.82
CA ARG A 32 45.33 213.41 20.58
C ARG A 32 44.56 212.44 19.68
N LEU A 33 44.15 212.88 18.50
CA LEU A 33 43.47 212.02 17.52
C LEU A 33 44.38 210.88 17.03
N ALA A 34 45.65 211.16 16.76
CA ALA A 34 46.62 210.12 16.36
C ALA A 34 46.86 209.07 17.47
N VAL A 35 46.86 209.47 18.74
CA VAL A 35 46.95 208.54 19.87
C VAL A 35 45.69 207.68 19.97
N VAL A 36 44.49 208.28 19.84
CA VAL A 36 43.22 207.55 19.87
C VAL A 36 43.12 206.56 18.71
N GLU A 37 43.51 206.97 17.50
CA GLU A 37 43.52 206.10 16.32
C GLU A 37 44.46 204.90 16.52
N ARG A 38 45.64 205.12 17.11
CA ARG A 38 46.58 204.03 17.42
C ARG A 38 46.02 203.03 18.43
N VAL A 39 45.33 203.50 19.47
CA VAL A 39 44.70 202.63 20.47
C VAL A 39 43.56 201.82 19.84
N GLN A 40 42.69 202.47 19.06
CA GLN A 40 41.57 201.82 18.36
C GLN A 40 42.05 200.78 17.33
N LEU A 41 43.12 201.07 16.58
CA LEU A 41 43.75 200.12 15.68
C LEU A 41 44.33 198.91 16.44
N GLY A 42 44.93 199.14 17.61
CA GLY A 42 45.43 198.07 18.48
C GLY A 42 44.30 197.18 19.02
N GLU A 43 43.22 197.77 19.51
CA GLU A 43 42.03 197.02 19.98
C GLU A 43 41.38 196.23 18.84
N ARG A 44 41.27 196.83 17.65
CA ARG A 44 40.76 196.15 16.46
C ARG A 44 41.66 194.97 16.06
N GLN A 45 42.98 195.14 16.05
CA GLN A 45 43.90 194.03 15.77
C GLN A 45 43.82 192.92 16.83
N GLN A 46 43.61 193.26 18.11
CA GLN A 46 43.39 192.28 19.18
C GLN A 46 42.06 191.52 19.00
N LEU A 47 41.00 192.19 18.55
CA LEU A 47 39.73 191.54 18.26
C LEU A 47 39.81 190.68 16.99
N GLU A 48 40.49 191.15 15.94
CA GLU A 48 40.73 190.38 14.71
C GLU A 48 41.57 189.13 14.99
N THR A 49 42.59 189.22 15.84
CA THR A 49 43.36 188.04 16.27
C THR A 49 42.52 187.08 17.10
N ARG A 50 41.73 187.56 18.08
CA ARG A 50 40.81 186.69 18.85
C ARG A 50 39.74 186.03 17.99
N LEU A 51 39.17 186.75 17.01
CA LEU A 51 38.22 186.18 16.04
C LEU A 51 38.90 185.12 15.18
N GLY A 52 40.12 185.39 14.71
CA GLY A 52 40.91 184.43 13.94
C GLY A 52 41.24 183.16 14.73
N ASP A 53 41.64 183.30 16.00
CA ASP A 53 41.91 182.16 16.88
C ASP A 53 40.64 181.37 17.22
N GLY A 54 39.51 182.06 17.42
CA GLY A 54 38.21 181.42 17.65
C GLY A 54 37.68 180.66 16.42
N LEU A 55 37.84 181.22 15.22
CA LEU A 55 37.50 180.55 13.97
C LEU A 55 38.37 179.32 13.73
N ARG A 56 39.68 179.40 13.99
CA ARG A 56 40.56 178.23 13.93
C ARG A 56 40.18 177.17 14.97
N GLY A 57 39.77 177.58 16.17
CA GLY A 57 39.26 176.68 17.19
C GLY A 57 38.00 175.94 16.72
N LEU A 58 37.04 176.66 16.14
CA LEU A 58 35.84 176.07 15.54
C LEU A 58 36.19 175.12 14.39
N GLU A 59 37.10 175.49 13.49
CA GLU A 59 37.55 174.61 12.41
C GLU A 59 38.24 173.34 12.95
N THR A 60 39.05 173.45 14.01
CA THR A 60 39.66 172.27 14.63
C THR A 60 38.62 171.38 15.32
N ASP A 61 37.62 171.96 15.96
CA ASP A 61 36.54 171.22 16.61
C ASP A 61 35.62 170.56 15.57
N GLU A 62 35.34 171.22 14.45
CA GLU A 62 34.60 170.67 13.31
C GLU A 62 35.34 169.48 12.69
N ILE A 63 36.65 169.60 12.46
CA ILE A 63 37.48 168.48 11.99
C ILE A 63 37.48 167.33 13.00
N GLN A 64 37.56 167.62 14.31
CA GLN A 64 37.49 166.59 15.35
C GLN A 64 36.13 165.88 15.35
N LEU A 65 35.02 166.63 15.28
CA LEU A 65 33.67 166.08 15.20
C LEU A 65 33.46 165.24 13.94
N GLU A 66 33.98 165.68 12.79
CA GLU A 66 33.96 164.88 11.56
C GLU A 66 34.78 163.60 11.71
N SER A 67 35.96 163.68 12.35
CA SER A 67 36.79 162.50 12.61
C SER A 67 36.12 161.50 13.56
N ASP A 68 35.42 161.99 14.59
CA ASP A 68 34.71 161.14 15.54
C ASP A 68 33.43 160.56 14.94
N ARG A 69 32.74 161.30 14.07
CA ARG A 69 31.62 160.76 13.27
C ARG A 69 32.08 159.64 12.34
N LEU A 70 33.22 159.82 11.67
CA LEU A 70 33.79 158.77 10.82
C LEU A 70 34.15 157.53 11.63
N ARG A 71 34.79 157.70 12.81
CA ARG A 71 35.07 156.59 13.73
C ARG A 71 33.79 155.89 14.20
N LEU A 72 32.75 156.65 14.54
CA LEU A 72 31.48 156.07 14.98
C LEU A 72 30.83 155.25 13.86
N ILE A 73 30.85 155.73 12.62
CA ILE A 73 30.36 154.97 11.46
C ILE A 73 31.20 153.71 11.24
N GLU A 74 32.53 153.78 11.38
CA GLU A 74 33.40 152.60 11.28
C GLU A 74 33.09 151.56 12.35
N GLU A 75 32.89 151.98 13.60
CA GLU A 75 32.53 151.07 14.70
C GLU A 75 31.10 150.54 14.56
N GLU A 76 30.14 151.33 14.08
CA GLU A 76 28.79 150.86 13.75
C GLU A 76 28.82 149.83 12.62
N GLN A 77 29.65 150.03 11.58
CA GLN A 77 29.83 149.05 10.51
C GLN A 77 30.48 147.77 11.02
N ARG A 78 31.49 147.86 11.90
CA ARG A 78 32.09 146.68 12.55
C ARG A 78 31.07 145.94 13.41
N LEU A 79 30.29 146.65 14.23
CA LEU A 79 29.25 146.06 15.06
C LEU A 79 28.19 145.36 14.21
N LEU A 80 27.74 145.99 13.11
CA LEU A 80 26.80 145.37 12.18
C LEU A 80 27.39 144.12 11.52
N HIS A 81 28.67 144.15 11.14
CA HIS A 81 29.35 142.98 10.58
C HIS A 81 29.44 141.84 11.60
N GLU A 82 29.79 142.14 12.85
CA GLU A 82 29.84 141.16 13.94
C GLU A 82 28.44 140.61 14.29
N GLN A 83 27.41 141.45 14.30
CA GLN A 83 26.02 141.02 14.50
C GLN A 83 25.53 140.13 13.35
N GLN A 84 25.88 140.46 12.10
CA GLN A 84 25.60 139.61 10.95
C GLN A 84 26.35 138.28 11.05
N ALA A 85 27.62 138.28 11.46
CA ALA A 85 28.38 137.06 11.68
C ALA A 85 27.79 136.20 12.81
N SER A 86 27.39 136.80 13.93
CA SER A 86 26.72 136.10 15.04
C SER A 86 25.41 135.48 14.60
N SER A 87 24.53 136.22 13.92
CA SER A 87 23.25 135.68 13.45
C SER A 87 23.42 134.58 12.40
N GLN A 88 24.45 134.64 11.56
CA GLN A 88 24.82 133.55 10.65
C GLN A 88 25.32 132.32 11.42
N LEU A 89 26.12 132.51 12.47
CA LEU A 89 26.57 131.42 13.33
C LEU A 89 25.40 130.81 14.11
N ASP A 90 24.49 131.61 14.65
CA ASP A 90 23.28 131.16 15.33
C ASP A 90 22.35 130.38 14.39
N ALA A 91 22.18 130.85 13.16
CA ALA A 91 21.44 130.12 12.13
C ALA A 91 22.08 128.76 11.84
N ARG A 92 23.42 128.71 11.67
CA ARG A 92 24.15 127.45 11.47
C ARG A 92 24.06 126.52 12.68
N LEU A 93 24.19 127.05 13.90
CA LEU A 93 24.02 126.30 15.13
C LEU A 93 22.61 125.71 15.21
N SER A 94 21.57 126.48 14.90
CA SER A 94 20.19 125.98 14.93
C SER A 94 19.94 124.86 13.92
N VAL A 95 20.58 124.90 12.75
CA VAL A 95 20.50 123.81 11.75
C VAL A 95 21.25 122.58 12.27
N LEU A 96 22.49 122.76 12.76
CA LEU A 96 23.26 121.66 13.32
C LEU A 96 22.59 121.02 14.53
N GLU A 97 21.92 121.79 15.39
CA GLU A 97 21.15 121.28 16.52
C GLU A 97 19.95 120.44 16.07
N ARG A 98 19.23 120.87 15.02
CA ARG A 98 18.14 120.08 14.43
C ARG A 98 18.66 118.79 13.81
N ASP A 99 19.75 118.86 13.05
CA ASP A 99 20.37 117.67 12.44
C ASP A 99 20.84 116.71 13.53
N LEU A 100 21.48 117.23 14.59
CA LEU A 100 21.96 116.42 15.70
C LEU A 100 20.80 115.76 16.48
N ALA A 101 19.69 116.47 16.69
CA ALA A 101 18.47 115.91 17.24
C ALA A 101 17.91 114.77 16.36
N HIS A 102 17.84 114.98 15.04
CA HIS A 102 17.40 113.98 14.08
C HIS A 102 18.31 112.74 14.09
N TRP A 103 19.63 112.92 14.06
CA TRP A 103 20.58 111.80 14.11
C TRP A 103 20.55 111.06 15.46
N ARG A 104 20.27 111.75 16.57
CA ARG A 104 20.05 111.11 17.88
C ARG A 104 18.80 110.23 17.86
N GLU A 105 17.69 110.73 17.34
CA GLU A 105 16.44 109.97 17.21
C GLU A 105 16.64 108.74 16.31
N GLN A 106 17.23 108.91 15.13
CA GLN A 106 17.54 107.80 14.23
C GLN A 106 18.47 106.76 14.88
N ARG A 107 19.44 107.18 15.70
CA ARG A 107 20.34 106.28 16.42
C ARG A 107 19.57 105.48 17.47
N GLU A 108 18.67 106.09 18.22
CA GLU A 108 17.83 105.37 19.20
C GLU A 108 16.86 104.42 18.50
N GLU A 109 16.21 104.83 17.41
CA GLU A 109 15.37 103.94 16.60
C GLU A 109 16.16 102.76 16.02
N ALA A 110 17.39 103.00 15.54
CA ALA A 110 18.27 101.95 15.04
C ALA A 110 18.69 100.98 16.16
N LYS A 111 18.97 101.48 17.37
CA LYS A 111 19.28 100.64 18.54
C LYS A 111 18.09 99.77 18.93
N VAL A 112 16.89 100.34 19.01
CA VAL A 112 15.68 99.56 19.36
C VAL A 112 15.42 98.49 18.29
N ARG A 113 15.52 98.84 17.00
CA ARG A 113 15.38 97.84 15.92
C ARG A 113 16.43 96.74 16.00
N ALA A 114 17.68 97.09 16.30
CA ALA A 114 18.76 96.11 16.46
C ALA A 114 18.52 95.19 17.66
N GLN A 115 17.99 95.71 18.78
CA GLN A 115 17.63 94.90 19.95
C GLN A 115 16.49 93.93 19.64
N ILE A 116 15.43 94.39 18.96
CA ILE A 116 14.32 93.53 18.55
C ILE A 116 14.81 92.44 17.59
N ALA A 117 15.63 92.79 16.60
CA ALA A 117 16.20 91.82 15.66
C ALA A 117 17.10 90.80 16.37
N ALA A 118 17.88 91.22 17.37
CA ALA A 118 18.69 90.32 18.18
C ALA A 118 17.84 89.34 19.01
N GLN A 119 16.75 89.82 19.63
CA GLN A 119 15.81 88.97 20.37
C GLN A 119 15.15 87.95 19.43
N GLN A 120 14.66 88.39 18.27
CA GLN A 120 14.08 87.49 17.27
C GLN A 120 15.08 86.45 16.75
N ALA A 121 16.35 86.83 16.60
CA ALA A 121 17.40 85.90 16.20
C ALA A 121 17.68 84.84 17.28
N GLU A 122 17.68 85.22 18.56
CA GLU A 122 17.81 84.25 19.67
C GLU A 122 16.58 83.33 19.77
N GLU A 123 15.36 83.86 19.69
CA GLU A 123 14.14 83.04 19.66
C GLU A 123 14.14 82.06 18.48
N ALA A 124 14.60 82.49 17.30
CA ALA A 124 14.73 81.62 16.14
C ALA A 124 15.76 80.51 16.36
N LYS A 125 16.90 80.81 17.00
CA LYS A 125 17.91 79.80 17.35
C LYS A 125 17.36 78.78 18.35
N GLU A 126 16.62 79.22 19.35
CA GLU A 126 15.97 78.33 20.33
C GLU A 126 14.98 77.39 19.65
N ARG A 127 14.15 77.91 18.73
CA ARG A 127 13.20 77.09 17.94
C ARG A 127 13.91 76.10 17.02
N ILE A 128 15.02 76.48 16.40
CA ILE A 128 15.83 75.56 15.59
C ILE A 128 16.42 74.46 16.48
N ALA A 129 16.95 74.82 17.66
CA ALA A 129 17.51 73.86 18.59
C ALA A 129 16.45 72.87 19.11
N SER A 130 15.24 73.32 19.45
CA SER A 130 14.16 72.42 19.86
C SER A 130 13.72 71.51 18.72
N ALA A 131 13.57 72.04 17.50
CA ALA A 131 13.23 71.24 16.33
C ALA A 131 14.32 70.21 15.98
N ASP A 132 15.60 70.53 16.19
CA ASP A 132 16.70 69.57 15.99
C ASP A 132 16.68 68.44 17.02
N VAL A 133 16.27 68.70 18.27
CA VAL A 133 16.06 67.65 19.28
C VAL A 133 14.89 66.76 18.89
N GLU A 134 13.74 67.36 18.58
CA GLU A 134 12.55 66.61 18.12
C GLU A 134 12.86 65.76 16.88
N ARG A 135 13.64 66.29 15.93
CA ARG A 135 14.06 65.53 14.74
C ARG A 135 14.92 64.32 15.12
N ARG A 136 15.86 64.49 16.06
CA ARG A 136 16.71 63.37 16.53
C ARG A 136 15.89 62.30 17.24
N ASP A 137 14.90 62.69 18.03
CA ASP A 137 14.01 61.74 18.72
C ASP A 137 13.14 60.98 17.72
N ILE A 138 12.59 61.67 16.71
CA ILE A 138 11.85 61.02 15.61
C ILE A 138 12.76 60.08 14.82
N ASP A 139 13.97 60.51 14.47
CA ASP A 139 14.94 59.68 13.75
C ASP A 139 15.33 58.43 14.56
N ALA A 140 15.46 58.54 15.89
CA ALA A 140 15.71 57.42 16.79
C ALA A 140 14.51 56.44 16.80
N ASN A 141 13.29 56.95 16.97
CA ASN A 141 12.08 56.12 16.94
C ASN A 141 11.89 55.42 15.58
N VAL A 142 12.22 56.09 14.47
CA VAL A 142 12.16 55.49 13.13
C VAL A 142 13.16 54.33 13.00
N ARG A 143 14.37 54.49 13.53
CA ARG A 143 15.37 53.41 13.53
C ARG A 143 14.93 52.22 14.38
N GLU A 144 14.41 52.47 15.58
CA GLU A 144 13.88 51.40 16.44
C GLU A 144 12.74 50.64 15.75
N MET A 145 11.81 51.35 15.11
CA MET A 145 10.72 50.71 14.36
C MET A 145 11.22 49.96 13.12
N GLN A 146 12.28 50.43 12.45
CA GLN A 146 12.91 49.71 11.35
C GLN A 146 13.59 48.43 11.83
N ASP A 147 14.30 48.47 12.96
CA ASP A 147 14.96 47.31 13.55
C ASP A 147 13.93 46.25 14.00
N LEU A 148 12.83 46.68 14.64
CA LEU A 148 11.71 45.80 15.00
C LEU A 148 11.07 45.18 13.75
N SER A 149 10.81 45.97 12.71
CA SER A 149 10.24 45.48 11.45
C SER A 149 11.15 44.45 10.76
N GLN A 150 12.46 44.67 10.78
CA GLN A 150 13.43 43.70 10.26
C GLN A 150 13.47 42.41 11.09
N GLN A 151 13.37 42.51 12.41
CA GLN A 151 13.28 41.33 13.28
C GLN A 151 12.01 40.52 13.01
N ASP A 152 10.86 41.20 12.89
CA ASP A 152 9.58 40.56 12.56
C ASP A 152 9.62 39.89 11.18
N GLN A 153 10.23 40.53 10.18
CA GLN A 153 10.45 39.95 8.85
C GLN A 153 11.30 38.68 8.93
N GLN A 154 12.43 38.71 9.66
CA GLN A 154 13.27 37.53 9.85
C GLN A 154 12.55 36.39 10.58
N GLN A 155 11.71 36.71 11.58
CA GLN A 155 10.91 35.70 12.26
C GLN A 155 9.85 35.09 11.33
N LEU A 156 9.22 35.92 10.50
CA LEU A 156 8.22 35.49 9.53
C LEU A 156 8.84 34.61 8.44
N ASP A 157 10.02 34.95 7.92
CA ASP A 157 10.75 34.13 6.95
C ASP A 157 11.11 32.77 7.55
N ARG A 158 11.64 32.72 8.78
CA ARG A 158 11.92 31.46 9.50
C ARG A 158 10.67 30.62 9.72
N ALA A 159 9.55 31.25 10.06
CA ALA A 159 8.29 30.56 10.25
C ALA A 159 7.75 30.00 8.91
N GLN A 160 7.89 30.75 7.81
CA GLN A 160 7.52 30.28 6.47
C GLN A 160 8.40 29.09 6.03
N GLU A 161 9.71 29.16 6.24
CA GLU A 161 10.62 28.04 5.96
C GLU A 161 10.25 26.79 6.75
N ALA A 162 9.95 26.93 8.05
CA ALA A 162 9.50 25.83 8.89
C ALA A 162 8.18 25.22 8.40
N VAL A 163 7.21 26.06 8.00
CA VAL A 163 5.94 25.58 7.43
C VAL A 163 6.17 24.81 6.13
N VAL A 164 7.05 25.28 5.25
CA VAL A 164 7.38 24.57 4.01
C VAL A 164 8.04 23.22 4.30
N GLN A 165 8.94 23.14 5.28
CA GLN A 165 9.56 21.88 5.71
C GLN A 165 8.54 20.89 6.25
N GLU A 166 7.63 21.33 7.13
CA GLU A 166 6.55 20.50 7.67
C GLU A 166 5.58 20.02 6.58
N GLN A 167 5.25 20.87 5.60
CA GLN A 167 4.44 20.48 4.44
C GLN A 167 5.14 19.41 3.59
N GLN A 168 6.45 19.54 3.35
CA GLN A 168 7.23 18.52 2.64
C GLN A 168 7.25 17.20 3.40
N ALA A 169 7.49 17.24 4.72
CA ALA A 169 7.46 16.05 5.57
C ALA A 169 6.07 15.37 5.58
N MET A 170 4.99 16.16 5.64
CA MET A 170 3.61 15.64 5.52
C MET A 170 3.39 14.92 4.19
N LEU A 171 3.83 15.52 3.06
CA LEU A 171 3.70 14.89 1.74
C LEU A 171 4.49 13.59 1.62
N GLU A 172 5.66 13.50 2.25
CA GLU A 172 6.45 12.25 2.30
C GLU A 172 5.76 11.18 3.13
N ILE A 173 5.21 11.55 4.29
CA ILE A 173 4.43 10.65 5.14
C ILE A 173 3.19 10.15 4.41
N ASP A 174 2.46 11.03 3.71
CA ASP A 174 1.27 10.65 2.93
C ASP A 174 1.62 9.68 1.80
N LYS A 175 2.71 9.92 1.07
CA LYS A 175 3.21 8.98 0.05
C LYS A 175 3.56 7.62 0.67
N ALA A 176 4.22 7.61 1.83
CA ALA A 176 4.57 6.38 2.53
C ALA A 176 3.31 5.64 3.04
N LEU A 177 2.29 6.38 3.50
CA LEU A 177 1.01 5.82 3.90
C LEU A 177 0.27 5.21 2.71
N ASP A 178 0.28 5.87 1.55
CA ASP A 178 -0.38 5.34 0.35
C ASP A 178 0.30 4.09 -0.19
N ILE A 179 1.64 4.01 -0.12
CA ILE A 179 2.37 2.77 -0.43
C ILE A 179 1.93 1.66 0.54
N ARG A 180 1.96 1.91 1.85
CA ARG A 180 1.54 0.92 2.86
C ARG A 180 0.08 0.50 2.71
N ARG A 181 -0.81 1.40 2.30
CA ARG A 181 -2.22 1.09 2.00
C ARG A 181 -2.34 0.16 0.80
N ARG A 182 -1.57 0.40 -0.27
CA ARG A 182 -1.53 -0.50 -1.44
C ARG A 182 -1.01 -1.88 -1.05
N ASP A 183 0.10 -1.94 -0.32
CA ASP A 183 0.67 -3.21 0.17
C ASP A 183 -0.35 -3.97 1.05
N ALA A 184 -1.05 -3.27 1.94
CA ALA A 184 -2.08 -3.87 2.77
C ALA A 184 -3.25 -4.44 1.95
N LEU A 185 -3.69 -3.75 0.90
CA LEU A 185 -4.72 -4.24 -0.01
C LEU A 185 -4.24 -5.46 -0.79
N GLU A 186 -2.99 -5.48 -1.26
CA GLU A 186 -2.38 -6.63 -1.91
C GLU A 186 -2.31 -7.83 -0.97
N PHE A 187 -1.89 -7.64 0.28
CA PHE A 187 -1.88 -8.72 1.28
C PHE A 187 -3.29 -9.25 1.58
N VAL A 188 -4.30 -8.39 1.64
CA VAL A 188 -5.69 -8.82 1.81
C VAL A 188 -6.16 -9.65 0.61
N GLN A 189 -5.85 -9.21 -0.61
CA GLN A 189 -6.20 -9.94 -1.83
C GLN A 189 -5.47 -11.29 -1.90
N GLN A 190 -4.17 -11.32 -1.62
CA GLN A 190 -3.38 -12.56 -1.54
C GLN A 190 -3.95 -13.50 -0.47
N ARG A 191 -4.30 -13.00 0.71
CA ARG A 191 -4.92 -13.80 1.77
C ARG A 191 -6.26 -14.39 1.34
N ALA A 192 -7.08 -13.62 0.62
CA ALA A 192 -8.34 -14.12 0.07
C ALA A 192 -8.10 -15.23 -0.98
N GLN A 193 -7.14 -15.05 -1.88
CA GLN A 193 -6.74 -16.08 -2.86
C GLN A 193 -6.20 -17.35 -2.21
N GLN A 194 -5.35 -17.22 -1.18
CA GLN A 194 -4.84 -18.36 -0.42
C GLN A 194 -5.97 -19.09 0.32
N ARG A 195 -6.94 -18.35 0.86
CA ARG A 195 -8.12 -18.95 1.52
C ARG A 195 -8.99 -19.73 0.53
N THR A 196 -9.21 -19.22 -0.69
CA THR A 196 -9.95 -19.97 -1.71
C THR A 196 -9.17 -21.20 -2.18
N LEU A 197 -7.85 -21.09 -2.34
CA LEU A 197 -6.99 -22.23 -2.65
C LEU A 197 -7.07 -23.31 -1.57
N LEU A 198 -6.98 -22.93 -0.29
CA LEU A 198 -7.11 -23.85 0.84
C LEU A 198 -8.48 -24.53 0.85
N SER A 199 -9.56 -23.78 0.66
CA SER A 199 -10.91 -24.38 0.57
C SER A 199 -11.04 -25.37 -0.59
N ASN A 200 -10.42 -25.08 -1.74
CA ASN A 200 -10.39 -25.99 -2.87
C ASN A 200 -9.58 -27.26 -2.57
N LEU A 201 -8.41 -27.12 -1.94
CA LEU A 201 -7.57 -28.25 -1.51
C LEU A 201 -8.26 -29.11 -0.45
N GLU A 202 -8.97 -28.49 0.51
CA GLU A 202 -9.78 -29.21 1.50
C GLU A 202 -10.90 -30.00 0.82
N ARG A 203 -11.57 -29.41 -0.18
CA ARG A 203 -12.60 -30.11 -0.97
C ARG A 203 -12.00 -31.28 -1.77
N GLN A 204 -10.85 -31.09 -2.39
CA GLN A 204 -10.13 -32.16 -3.11
C GLN A 204 -9.70 -33.27 -2.15
N LYS A 205 -9.19 -32.92 -0.97
CA LYS A 205 -8.84 -33.90 0.08
C LYS A 205 -10.06 -34.72 0.48
N MET A 206 -11.21 -34.09 0.73
CA MET A 206 -12.44 -34.83 1.06
C MET A 206 -12.90 -35.74 -0.08
N ASP A 207 -12.78 -35.32 -1.34
CA ASP A 207 -13.15 -36.16 -2.49
C ASP A 207 -12.23 -37.39 -2.60
N VAL A 208 -10.92 -37.19 -2.44
CA VAL A 208 -9.95 -38.30 -2.43
C VAL A 208 -10.18 -39.24 -1.26
N GLN A 209 -10.47 -38.71 -0.06
CA GLN A 209 -10.82 -39.52 1.11
C GLN A 209 -12.06 -40.38 0.87
N ARG A 210 -13.12 -39.83 0.27
CA ARG A 210 -14.32 -40.60 -0.09
C ARG A 210 -14.04 -41.69 -1.12
N ARG A 211 -13.19 -41.40 -2.12
CA ARG A 211 -12.78 -42.40 -3.11
C ARG A 211 -11.95 -43.52 -2.48
N LEU A 212 -11.09 -43.18 -1.53
CA LEU A 212 -10.32 -44.16 -0.76
C LEU A 212 -11.25 -45.05 0.07
N GLU A 213 -12.19 -44.46 0.84
CA GLU A 213 -13.18 -45.20 1.62
C GLU A 213 -14.02 -46.14 0.74
N HIS A 214 -14.41 -45.68 -0.46
CA HIS A 214 -15.14 -46.51 -1.42
C HIS A 214 -14.28 -47.67 -1.95
N ALA A 215 -13.03 -47.39 -2.35
CA ALA A 215 -12.10 -48.41 -2.83
C ALA A 215 -11.75 -49.44 -1.74
N GLU A 216 -11.60 -49.01 -0.48
CA GLU A 216 -11.40 -49.89 0.67
C GLU A 216 -12.63 -50.78 0.92
N ALA A 217 -13.84 -50.23 0.80
CA ALA A 217 -15.07 -51.00 0.90
C ALA A 217 -15.23 -52.02 -0.25
N GLU A 218 -14.93 -51.62 -1.49
CA GLU A 218 -14.91 -52.52 -2.64
C GLU A 218 -13.85 -53.63 -2.49
N GLN A 219 -12.66 -53.28 -2.01
CA GLN A 219 -11.60 -54.25 -1.73
C GLN A 219 -12.04 -55.26 -0.65
N GLY A 220 -12.71 -54.79 0.40
CA GLY A 220 -13.29 -55.65 1.44
C GLY A 220 -14.33 -56.61 0.88
N ALA A 221 -15.29 -56.11 0.09
CA ALA A 221 -16.31 -56.93 -0.55
C ALA A 221 -15.72 -57.98 -1.49
N LEU A 222 -14.73 -57.61 -2.32
CA LEU A 222 -14.04 -58.54 -3.21
C LEU A 222 -13.23 -59.59 -2.44
N ALA A 223 -12.63 -59.22 -1.31
CA ALA A 223 -11.93 -60.17 -0.44
C ALA A 223 -12.90 -61.19 0.17
N GLU A 224 -14.07 -60.75 0.64
CA GLU A 224 -15.14 -61.64 1.12
C GLU A 224 -15.66 -62.56 0.01
N GLU A 225 -15.92 -62.04 -1.19
CA GLU A 225 -16.34 -62.84 -2.34
C GLU A 225 -15.27 -63.87 -2.74
N SER A 226 -13.99 -63.47 -2.73
CA SER A 226 -12.86 -64.35 -3.00
C SER A 226 -12.79 -65.47 -1.96
N GLN A 227 -12.92 -65.15 -0.67
CA GLN A 227 -12.93 -66.13 0.41
C GLN A 227 -14.12 -67.09 0.30
N GLN A 228 -15.32 -66.59 0.00
CA GLN A 228 -16.50 -67.43 -0.23
C GLN A 228 -16.31 -68.35 -1.45
N SER A 229 -15.73 -67.84 -2.54
CA SER A 229 -15.43 -68.62 -3.74
C SER A 229 -14.40 -69.72 -3.45
N GLN A 230 -13.33 -69.41 -2.70
CA GLN A 230 -12.34 -70.39 -2.25
C GLN A 230 -12.95 -71.45 -1.34
N GLN A 231 -13.82 -71.09 -0.41
CA GLN A 231 -14.55 -72.05 0.43
C GLN A 231 -15.45 -72.96 -0.39
N LYS A 232 -16.21 -72.40 -1.35
CA LYS A 232 -17.02 -73.19 -2.28
C LYS A 232 -16.16 -74.13 -3.12
N GLN A 233 -15.04 -73.64 -3.64
CA GLN A 233 -14.09 -74.46 -4.41
C GLN A 233 -13.52 -75.60 -3.56
N ALA A 234 -13.10 -75.32 -2.33
CA ALA A 234 -12.63 -76.35 -1.40
C ALA A 234 -13.72 -77.38 -1.09
N GLN A 235 -14.96 -76.95 -0.85
CA GLN A 235 -16.08 -77.86 -0.63
C GLN A 235 -16.38 -78.73 -1.85
N VAL A 236 -16.38 -78.15 -3.06
CA VAL A 236 -16.56 -78.90 -4.30
C VAL A 236 -15.41 -79.88 -4.50
N GLN A 237 -14.17 -79.49 -4.20
CA GLN A 237 -13.01 -80.37 -4.31
C GLN A 237 -13.12 -81.56 -3.34
N VAL A 238 -13.52 -81.34 -2.09
CA VAL A 238 -13.81 -82.42 -1.12
C VAL A 238 -14.92 -83.32 -1.64
N ASN A 239 -16.03 -82.75 -2.13
CA ASN A 239 -17.15 -83.53 -2.67
C ASN A 239 -16.74 -84.36 -3.90
N CYS A 240 -15.89 -83.81 -4.78
CA CYS A 240 -15.33 -84.55 -5.91
C CYS A 240 -14.44 -85.69 -5.43
N GLN A 241 -13.57 -85.47 -4.45
CA GLN A 241 -12.73 -86.53 -3.88
C GLN A 241 -13.57 -87.64 -3.23
N THR A 242 -14.63 -87.29 -2.50
CA THR A 242 -15.54 -88.29 -1.92
C THR A 242 -16.27 -89.05 -3.01
N LEU A 243 -16.77 -88.38 -4.05
CA LEU A 243 -17.43 -89.04 -5.18
C LEU A 243 -16.47 -89.92 -5.98
N GLU A 244 -15.21 -89.51 -6.16
CA GLU A 244 -14.17 -90.33 -6.80
C GLU A 244 -13.86 -91.57 -5.97
N ASN A 245 -13.77 -91.45 -4.64
CA ASN A 245 -13.58 -92.59 -3.74
C ASN A 245 -14.80 -93.51 -3.75
N ASP A 246 -16.02 -92.96 -3.67
CA ASP A 246 -17.25 -93.74 -3.79
C ASP A 246 -17.31 -94.47 -5.14
N LEU A 247 -16.95 -93.79 -6.24
CA LEU A 247 -16.91 -94.40 -7.58
C LEU A 247 -15.87 -95.54 -7.64
N ARG A 248 -14.70 -95.36 -7.03
CA ARG A 248 -13.69 -96.43 -6.89
C ARG A 248 -14.26 -97.60 -6.10
N ASP A 249 -14.83 -97.37 -4.92
CA ASP A 249 -15.46 -98.39 -4.08
C ASP A 249 -16.57 -99.14 -4.82
N TRP A 250 -17.45 -98.42 -5.54
CA TRP A 250 -18.50 -99.03 -6.36
C TRP A 250 -17.94 -99.82 -7.53
N SER A 251 -16.86 -99.35 -8.16
CA SER A 251 -16.19 -100.07 -9.25
C SER A 251 -15.52 -101.36 -8.77
N GLU A 252 -14.89 -101.34 -7.58
CA GLU A 252 -14.31 -102.51 -6.94
C GLU A 252 -15.39 -103.51 -6.52
N ARG A 253 -16.49 -103.03 -5.92
CA ARG A 253 -17.67 -103.87 -5.60
C ARG A 253 -18.28 -104.48 -6.86
N MET A 254 -18.42 -103.71 -7.93
CA MET A 254 -18.90 -104.22 -9.23
C MET A 254 -17.96 -105.28 -9.82
N ALA A 255 -16.64 -105.07 -9.73
CA ALA A 255 -15.66 -106.05 -10.18
C ALA A 255 -15.71 -107.33 -9.35
N ALA A 256 -15.81 -107.22 -8.02
CA ALA A 256 -15.97 -108.35 -7.11
C ALA A 256 -17.27 -109.12 -7.38
N MET A 257 -18.39 -108.43 -7.55
CA MET A 257 -19.68 -109.05 -7.90
C MET A 257 -19.64 -109.72 -9.28
N ARG A 258 -18.96 -109.13 -10.27
CA ARG A 258 -18.74 -109.76 -11.59
C ARG A 258 -17.89 -111.01 -11.48
N GLN A 259 -16.84 -111.00 -10.66
CA GLN A 259 -16.01 -112.19 -10.40
C GLN A 259 -16.82 -113.29 -9.70
N GLN A 260 -17.60 -112.94 -8.67
CA GLN A 260 -18.50 -113.87 -8.01
C GLN A 260 -19.53 -114.46 -8.99
N LEU A 261 -20.13 -113.63 -9.84
CA LEU A 261 -21.08 -114.09 -10.85
C LEU A 261 -20.42 -114.98 -11.91
N ALA A 262 -19.16 -114.71 -12.27
CA ALA A 262 -18.38 -115.58 -13.16
C ALA A 262 -18.05 -116.93 -12.50
N GLN A 263 -17.66 -116.93 -11.22
CA GLN A 263 -17.42 -118.14 -10.44
C GLN A 263 -18.70 -118.99 -10.32
N VAL A 264 -19.81 -118.38 -9.90
CA VAL A 264 -21.11 -119.08 -9.80
C VAL A 264 -21.56 -119.61 -11.15
N LYS A 265 -21.30 -118.91 -12.27
CA LYS A 265 -21.58 -119.44 -13.60
C LYS A 265 -20.70 -120.63 -13.97
N LEU A 266 -19.41 -120.60 -13.63
CA LEU A 266 -18.51 -121.74 -13.85
C LEU A 266 -18.95 -122.94 -13.01
N ASP A 267 -19.28 -122.72 -11.74
CA ASP A 267 -19.78 -123.76 -10.84
C ASP A 267 -21.11 -124.32 -11.34
N ALA A 268 -22.02 -123.45 -11.81
CA ALA A 268 -23.29 -123.86 -12.41
C ALA A 268 -23.06 -124.70 -13.68
N ASN A 269 -22.21 -124.26 -14.60
CA ASN A 269 -21.87 -125.01 -15.82
C ASN A 269 -21.20 -126.35 -15.50
N ALA A 270 -20.32 -126.40 -14.49
CA ALA A 270 -19.70 -127.64 -14.03
C ALA A 270 -20.75 -128.60 -13.46
N SER A 271 -21.65 -128.11 -12.61
CA SER A 271 -22.75 -128.91 -12.07
C SER A 271 -23.73 -129.36 -13.16
N GLU A 272 -24.00 -128.54 -14.18
CA GLU A 272 -24.84 -128.91 -15.31
C GLU A 272 -24.18 -129.98 -16.18
N ALA A 273 -22.86 -129.91 -16.38
CA ALA A 273 -22.08 -130.94 -17.07
C ALA A 273 -22.06 -132.25 -16.27
N GLU A 274 -21.92 -132.21 -14.94
CA GLU A 274 -22.02 -133.39 -14.08
C GLU A 274 -23.42 -134.03 -14.16
N VAL A 275 -24.48 -133.22 -14.14
CA VAL A 275 -25.86 -133.69 -14.29
C VAL A 275 -26.07 -134.31 -15.68
N MET A 276 -25.53 -133.71 -16.74
CA MET A 276 -25.60 -134.29 -18.09
C MET A 276 -24.85 -135.62 -18.19
N ALA A 277 -23.65 -135.72 -17.62
CA ALA A 277 -22.86 -136.95 -17.60
C ALA A 277 -23.58 -138.07 -16.83
N LEU A 278 -24.13 -137.76 -15.65
CA LEU A 278 -24.95 -138.69 -14.88
C LEU A 278 -26.20 -139.12 -15.66
N ARG A 279 -26.89 -138.19 -16.33
CA ARG A 279 -28.05 -138.52 -17.18
C ARG A 279 -27.68 -139.45 -18.33
N GLN A 280 -26.58 -139.19 -19.02
CA GLN A 280 -26.08 -140.08 -20.08
C GLN A 280 -25.73 -141.46 -19.53
N GLU A 281 -25.02 -141.54 -18.42
CA GLU A 281 -24.64 -142.81 -17.80
C GLU A 281 -25.87 -143.61 -17.34
N THR A 282 -26.90 -142.92 -16.86
CA THR A 282 -28.17 -143.56 -16.49
C THR A 282 -28.93 -144.05 -17.72
N SER A 283 -28.93 -143.28 -18.81
CA SER A 283 -29.54 -143.67 -20.09
C SER A 283 -28.84 -144.89 -20.68
N ASP A 284 -27.51 -144.90 -20.74
CA ASP A 284 -26.72 -146.02 -21.28
C ASP A 284 -26.94 -147.30 -20.47
N ARG A 285 -26.97 -147.21 -19.12
CA ARG A 285 -27.29 -148.35 -18.26
C ARG A 285 -28.71 -148.85 -18.47
N ARG A 286 -29.67 -147.94 -18.68
CA ARG A 286 -31.08 -148.28 -18.91
C ARG A 286 -31.27 -148.99 -20.24
N SER A 287 -30.71 -148.45 -21.32
CA SER A 287 -30.75 -149.09 -22.65
C SER A 287 -30.02 -150.43 -22.68
N ARG A 288 -28.91 -150.58 -21.94
CA ARG A 288 -28.20 -151.87 -21.83
C ARG A 288 -28.96 -152.92 -21.04
N LEU A 289 -29.72 -152.52 -20.02
CA LEU A 289 -30.59 -153.43 -19.28
C LEU A 289 -31.74 -153.91 -20.17
N GLU A 290 -32.34 -152.99 -20.91
CA GLU A 290 -33.48 -153.26 -21.80
C GLU A 290 -33.10 -154.25 -22.91
N SER A 291 -31.92 -154.09 -23.53
CA SER A 291 -31.44 -155.04 -24.55
C SER A 291 -31.13 -156.43 -23.99
N LEU A 292 -30.60 -156.53 -22.76
CA LEU A 292 -30.33 -157.82 -22.12
C LEU A 292 -31.62 -158.54 -21.70
N GLU A 293 -32.64 -157.80 -21.26
CA GLU A 293 -33.96 -158.36 -20.98
C GLU A 293 -34.66 -158.87 -22.24
N GLU A 294 -34.47 -158.19 -23.38
CA GLU A 294 -35.08 -158.60 -24.65
C GLU A 294 -34.46 -159.90 -25.18
N ILE A 295 -33.12 -160.04 -25.11
CA ILE A 295 -32.42 -161.28 -25.49
C ILE A 295 -32.86 -162.45 -24.60
N ALA A 296 -33.01 -162.22 -23.30
CA ALA A 296 -33.47 -163.25 -22.37
C ALA A 296 -34.91 -163.71 -22.68
N ARG A 297 -35.81 -162.78 -23.05
CA ARG A 297 -37.21 -163.12 -23.37
C ARG A 297 -37.39 -163.86 -24.70
N ARG A 298 -36.51 -163.66 -25.68
CA ARG A 298 -36.62 -164.32 -27.00
C ARG A 298 -36.07 -165.76 -27.04
N PHE A 299 -35.52 -166.29 -25.94
CA PHE A 299 -34.89 -167.62 -25.88
C PHE A 299 -33.93 -167.89 -27.07
N GLU A 300 -33.17 -166.85 -27.47
CA GLU A 300 -32.15 -166.95 -28.51
C GLU A 300 -31.00 -167.85 -28.01
N GLY A 301 -30.72 -168.96 -28.73
CA GLY A 301 -29.69 -169.93 -28.38
C GLY A 301 -30.17 -171.34 -27.99
N TYR A 302 -31.48 -171.57 -27.83
CA TYR A 302 -32.07 -172.91 -27.58
C TYR A 302 -32.45 -173.65 -28.88
N SER A 303 -32.43 -174.99 -28.86
CA SER A 303 -32.74 -175.85 -30.02
C SER A 303 -34.24 -175.90 -30.39
N ASP A 304 -34.55 -176.02 -31.69
CA ASP A 304 -35.90 -175.77 -32.26
C ASP A 304 -37.05 -176.58 -31.61
N GLY A 305 -36.78 -177.80 -31.13
CA GLY A 305 -37.79 -178.62 -30.44
C GLY A 305 -38.22 -178.07 -29.08
N VAL A 306 -37.33 -177.40 -28.35
CA VAL A 306 -37.62 -176.78 -27.04
C VAL A 306 -38.40 -175.47 -27.22
N ARG A 307 -38.09 -174.72 -28.29
CA ARG A 307 -38.74 -173.43 -28.62
C ARG A 307 -40.22 -173.61 -28.96
N SER A 308 -40.60 -174.68 -29.67
CA SER A 308 -42.00 -174.98 -29.99
C SER A 308 -42.83 -175.45 -28.79
N LEU A 309 -42.25 -176.19 -27.84
CA LEU A 309 -42.95 -176.63 -26.62
C LEU A 309 -43.17 -175.50 -25.59
N MET A 310 -42.30 -174.48 -25.59
CA MET A 310 -42.43 -173.26 -24.80
C MET A 310 -43.34 -172.18 -25.45
N GLY A 311 -43.99 -172.50 -26.57
CA GLY A 311 -45.06 -171.70 -27.15
C GLY A 311 -44.58 -170.41 -27.84
N VAL A 312 -43.50 -170.47 -28.61
CA VAL A 312 -43.04 -169.34 -29.43
C VAL A 312 -43.38 -169.63 -30.90
N GLU A 313 -44.48 -169.06 -31.37
CA GLU A 313 -44.75 -168.96 -32.80
C GLU A 313 -43.91 -167.85 -33.42
N VAL A 314 -43.45 -168.10 -34.65
CA VAL A 314 -42.69 -167.17 -35.48
C VAL A 314 -43.63 -166.11 -36.04
N GLY A 315 -43.37 -164.84 -35.73
CA GLY A 315 -44.05 -163.69 -36.30
C GLY A 315 -43.13 -162.48 -36.31
N ASP A 316 -42.87 -161.99 -37.52
CA ASP A 316 -42.19 -160.72 -37.82
C ASP A 316 -43.11 -159.52 -37.50
N ASP A 317 -42.49 -158.34 -37.38
CA ASP A 317 -43.07 -156.99 -37.29
C ASP A 317 -43.48 -156.40 -35.92
N GLY A 318 -42.69 -155.40 -35.49
CA GLY A 318 -43.23 -154.06 -35.18
C GLY A 318 -43.50 -153.66 -33.72
N ASP A 319 -42.80 -152.59 -33.31
CA ASP A 319 -43.22 -151.59 -32.31
C ASP A 319 -42.97 -151.88 -30.81
N GLU A 320 -42.42 -150.86 -30.14
CA GLU A 320 -42.13 -150.85 -28.70
C GLU A 320 -43.42 -150.68 -27.90
N THR A 321 -44.06 -151.79 -27.53
CA THR A 321 -44.89 -151.90 -26.30
C THR A 321 -45.23 -153.36 -26.02
N LEU A 322 -44.29 -154.05 -25.35
CA LEU A 322 -44.46 -155.39 -24.80
C LEU A 322 -44.62 -155.30 -23.27
N GLU A 323 -45.85 -155.03 -22.84
CA GLU A 323 -46.36 -155.48 -21.55
C GLU A 323 -47.50 -156.46 -21.81
N GLN A 324 -47.59 -157.65 -21.22
CA GLN A 324 -46.68 -158.46 -20.42
C GLN A 324 -47.54 -159.69 -20.06
N LYS A 325 -46.93 -160.88 -20.08
CA LYS A 325 -47.41 -162.09 -19.38
C LYS A 325 -48.63 -162.75 -20.06
N SER A 326 -48.53 -163.94 -20.63
CA SER A 326 -47.84 -165.11 -20.06
C SER A 326 -47.49 -166.13 -21.17
N CYS A 327 -46.39 -165.89 -21.88
CA CYS A 327 -45.60 -166.98 -22.46
C CYS A 327 -44.91 -167.71 -21.30
N GLY A 328 -45.62 -168.63 -20.68
CA GLY A 328 -45.17 -169.32 -19.49
C GLY A 328 -45.98 -170.56 -19.14
N MET A 329 -46.88 -170.99 -20.03
CA MET A 329 -47.54 -172.28 -19.90
C MET A 329 -47.15 -173.13 -21.09
N PRO A 330 -46.42 -174.24 -20.85
CA PRO A 330 -46.19 -175.22 -21.89
C PRO A 330 -47.53 -175.68 -22.44
N VAL A 331 -47.61 -175.89 -23.76
CA VAL A 331 -48.83 -176.40 -24.45
C VAL A 331 -49.28 -177.76 -23.90
N VAL A 332 -48.42 -178.42 -23.12
CA VAL A 332 -48.66 -179.69 -22.43
C VAL A 332 -48.58 -179.48 -20.90
N SER A 333 -49.66 -179.81 -20.18
CA SER A 333 -49.71 -179.66 -18.72
C SER A 333 -48.77 -180.64 -18.01
N GLY A 334 -47.76 -180.12 -17.29
CA GLY A 334 -46.85 -180.92 -16.44
C GLY A 334 -45.35 -180.76 -16.74
N ILE A 335 -44.94 -179.74 -17.49
CA ILE A 335 -43.55 -179.32 -17.71
C ILE A 335 -43.22 -178.14 -16.77
N ARG A 336 -42.18 -178.25 -15.93
CA ARG A 336 -41.79 -177.27 -14.89
C ARG A 336 -40.81 -176.20 -15.34
N GLY A 337 -40.12 -176.38 -16.46
CA GLY A 337 -39.15 -175.42 -17.00
C GLY A 337 -37.80 -176.05 -17.36
N LEU A 338 -36.85 -175.19 -17.76
CA LEU A 338 -35.51 -175.57 -18.17
C LEU A 338 -34.58 -175.70 -16.96
N VAL A 339 -33.55 -176.55 -17.07
CA VAL A 339 -32.53 -176.70 -16.02
C VAL A 339 -31.78 -175.38 -15.75
N THR A 340 -31.67 -174.48 -16.74
CA THR A 340 -31.04 -173.14 -16.59
C THR A 340 -31.72 -172.24 -15.58
N ASP A 341 -33.05 -172.30 -15.47
CA ASP A 341 -33.81 -171.36 -14.62
C ASP A 341 -33.76 -171.75 -13.13
N ILE A 342 -33.35 -172.99 -12.86
CA ILE A 342 -33.30 -173.56 -11.50
C ILE A 342 -31.87 -173.47 -10.93
N VAL A 343 -30.85 -173.43 -11.79
CA VAL A 343 -29.44 -173.43 -11.39
C VAL A 343 -28.90 -172.00 -11.39
N ASN A 344 -28.90 -171.37 -10.21
CA ASN A 344 -28.30 -170.05 -10.02
C ASN A 344 -26.85 -170.19 -9.55
N VAL A 345 -25.89 -169.59 -10.27
CA VAL A 345 -24.45 -169.79 -10.07
C VAL A 345 -23.76 -168.44 -9.92
N GLU A 346 -22.78 -168.37 -9.01
CA GLU A 346 -21.93 -167.19 -8.87
C GLU A 346 -21.08 -166.95 -10.15
N PRO A 347 -20.92 -165.69 -10.62
CA PRO A 347 -20.33 -165.40 -11.94
C PRO A 347 -18.92 -165.99 -12.15
N ARG A 348 -18.18 -166.22 -11.06
CA ARG A 348 -16.84 -166.83 -11.11
C ARG A 348 -16.84 -168.31 -11.53
N TYR A 349 -17.91 -169.06 -11.27
CA TYR A 349 -18.01 -170.50 -11.55
C TYR A 349 -18.89 -170.84 -12.76
N GLU A 350 -19.57 -169.83 -13.32
CA GLU A 350 -20.53 -169.96 -14.41
C GLU A 350 -19.95 -170.73 -15.62
N ARG A 351 -18.78 -170.30 -16.12
CA ARG A 351 -18.10 -170.95 -17.26
C ARG A 351 -17.75 -172.43 -17.05
N ALA A 352 -17.45 -172.83 -15.81
CA ALA A 352 -17.09 -174.21 -15.49
C ALA A 352 -18.33 -175.12 -15.45
N ILE A 353 -19.44 -174.62 -14.91
CA ILE A 353 -20.72 -175.33 -14.88
C ILE A 353 -21.31 -175.44 -16.29
N GLU A 354 -21.22 -174.37 -17.09
CA GLU A 354 -21.64 -174.37 -18.49
C GLU A 354 -20.94 -175.49 -19.29
N SER A 355 -19.61 -175.61 -19.14
CA SER A 355 -18.84 -176.64 -19.85
C SER A 355 -19.12 -178.07 -19.37
N ALA A 356 -19.52 -178.27 -18.10
CA ALA A 356 -19.78 -179.59 -17.54
C ALA A 356 -21.18 -180.13 -17.88
N LEU A 357 -22.20 -179.27 -17.91
CA LEU A 357 -23.58 -179.66 -18.23
C LEU A 357 -23.87 -179.56 -19.73
N GLY A 358 -23.22 -178.65 -20.46
CA GLY A 358 -23.33 -178.52 -21.91
C GLY A 358 -24.79 -178.56 -22.39
N GLU A 359 -25.10 -179.46 -23.33
CA GLU A 359 -26.46 -179.65 -23.88
C GLU A 359 -27.50 -180.07 -22.83
N LYS A 360 -27.10 -180.62 -21.68
CA LYS A 360 -28.02 -181.01 -20.60
C LYS A 360 -28.65 -179.81 -19.89
N LEU A 361 -28.13 -178.59 -20.08
CA LEU A 361 -28.75 -177.36 -19.59
C LEU A 361 -30.10 -177.09 -20.27
N GLN A 362 -30.27 -177.54 -21.52
CA GLN A 362 -31.51 -177.38 -22.28
C GLN A 362 -32.57 -178.44 -21.95
N PHE A 363 -32.31 -179.34 -21.00
CA PHE A 363 -33.28 -180.39 -20.66
C PHE A 363 -34.49 -179.80 -19.95
N LEU A 364 -35.67 -180.26 -20.36
CA LEU A 364 -36.95 -179.88 -19.76
C LEU A 364 -37.23 -180.80 -18.58
N VAL A 365 -37.51 -180.19 -17.42
CA VAL A 365 -37.90 -180.91 -16.21
C VAL A 365 -39.41 -181.13 -16.24
N VAL A 366 -39.85 -182.40 -16.28
CA VAL A 366 -41.27 -182.81 -16.29
C VAL A 366 -41.66 -183.46 -14.96
N GLU A 367 -42.91 -183.24 -14.52
CA GLU A 367 -43.42 -183.72 -13.22
C GLU A 367 -43.74 -185.22 -13.19
N GLY A 368 -43.90 -185.88 -14.36
CA GLY A 368 -44.26 -187.30 -14.41
C GLY A 368 -43.94 -187.97 -15.75
N HIS A 369 -43.63 -189.27 -15.71
CA HIS A 369 -43.18 -190.04 -16.88
C HIS A 369 -44.20 -190.07 -18.02
N ARG A 370 -45.50 -190.00 -17.71
CA ARG A 370 -46.58 -189.97 -18.71
C ARG A 370 -46.55 -188.68 -19.54
N THR A 371 -46.27 -187.55 -18.90
CA THR A 371 -46.19 -186.24 -19.53
C THR A 371 -44.96 -186.11 -20.42
N GLY A 372 -43.87 -186.77 -20.06
CA GLY A 372 -42.66 -186.83 -20.89
C GLY A 372 -42.84 -187.57 -22.21
N MET A 373 -43.78 -188.52 -22.31
CA MET A 373 -44.08 -189.22 -23.57
C MET A 373 -45.11 -188.49 -24.45
N GLU A 374 -45.99 -187.65 -23.89
CA GLU A 374 -46.88 -186.79 -24.69
C GLU A 374 -46.13 -185.60 -25.33
N ALA A 375 -44.87 -185.36 -24.90
CA ALA A 375 -44.01 -184.27 -25.36
C ALA A 375 -42.86 -184.72 -26.30
N ILE A 376 -42.82 -186.00 -26.68
CA ILE A 376 -42.00 -186.52 -27.80
C ILE A 376 -42.89 -186.59 -29.03
#